data_AF-A0A7J4EPN7-F1
#
_entry.id   AF-A0A7J4EPN7-F1
#
_cell.length_a   1.000
_cell.length_b   1.000
_cell.length_c   1.000
_cell.angle_alpha   90.00
_cell.angle_beta   90.00
_cell.angle_gamma   90.00
#
_symmetry.space_group_name_H-M   'P 1'
#
loop_
_entity.id
_entity.type
_entity.pdbx_description
1 polymer ?
#
loop_
_entity_poly.entity_id
_entity_poly.type
_entity_poly.pdbx_seq_one_letter_code
_entity_poly.pdbx_strand_id
1 'polypeptide(L)'
;MAHKKDRHIMEALGKTRVVVENGKVVEVGDPRTEYCPIFDKVRGIKKFTNLTAKENVEFRIKDFGMFTENRELEMEMFVGFGASETFMTALRQGLIDASVTVCEGAGTVITNN
;
A
#
# COMPACT_ATOMS: atom_id res chain seq x y z
N MET A 1 -4.71 -31.27 -3.83
CA MET A 1 -3.48 -30.59 -3.34
C MET A 1 -3.88 -29.81 -2.10
N ALA A 2 -3.18 -29.95 -0.97
CA ALA A 2 -3.49 -29.17 0.22
C ALA A 2 -3.33 -27.67 -0.11
N HIS A 3 -4.39 -26.88 0.06
CA HIS A 3 -4.37 -25.44 -0.20
C HIS A 3 -3.33 -24.82 0.73
N LYS A 4 -2.21 -24.35 0.18
CA LYS A 4 -1.22 -23.60 0.96
C LYS A 4 -1.94 -22.38 1.53
N LYS A 5 -1.78 -22.14 2.83
CA LYS A 5 -2.44 -21.02 3.52
C LYS A 5 -1.89 -19.73 2.93
N ASP A 6 -2.76 -18.94 2.31
CA ASP A 6 -2.38 -17.63 1.78
C ASP A 6 -2.09 -16.71 2.97
N ARG A 7 -0.83 -16.31 3.15
CA ARG A 7 -0.37 -15.56 4.33
C ARG A 7 0.51 -14.40 3.90
N HIS A 8 0.04 -13.20 4.18
CA HIS A 8 0.73 -11.95 3.89
C HIS A 8 1.13 -11.28 5.19
N ILE A 9 2.36 -10.77 5.25
CA ILE A 9 2.87 -9.98 6.38
C ILE A 9 3.34 -8.66 5.79
N MET A 10 2.79 -7.56 6.27
CA MET A 10 3.17 -6.23 5.78
C MET A 10 3.12 -5.17 6.87
N GLU A 11 3.66 -3.99 6.54
CA GLU A 11 3.52 -2.78 7.33
C GLU A 11 2.45 -1.89 6.69
N ALA A 12 1.41 -1.55 7.45
CA ALA A 12 0.33 -0.66 7.04
C ALA A 12 0.14 0.46 8.09
N LEU A 13 -0.51 1.56 7.70
CA LEU A 13 -0.89 2.72 8.52
C LEU A 13 -0.08 2.92 9.82
N GLY A 14 0.91 3.80 9.80
CA GLY A 14 1.76 4.04 10.97
C GLY A 14 2.87 3.01 11.17
N LYS A 15 3.28 2.32 10.08
CA LYS A 15 4.26 1.23 10.10
C LYS A 15 3.85 0.10 11.08
N THR A 16 2.56 -0.16 11.14
CA THR A 16 1.95 -1.20 11.96
C THR A 16 2.11 -2.54 11.24
N ARG A 17 2.66 -3.54 11.93
CA ARG A 17 2.72 -4.90 11.39
C ARG A 17 1.30 -5.48 11.31
N VAL A 18 0.89 -5.94 10.14
CA VAL A 18 -0.40 -6.62 9.92
C VAL A 18 -0.18 -7.96 9.24
N VAL A 19 -0.88 -8.98 9.72
CA VAL A 19 -0.91 -10.31 9.09
C VAL A 19 -2.31 -10.55 8.54
N VAL A 20 -2.36 -10.89 7.25
CA VAL A 20 -3.59 -11.27 6.55
C VAL A 20 -3.48 -12.73 6.16
N GLU A 21 -4.49 -13.53 6.51
CA GLU A 21 -4.61 -14.91 6.06
C GLU A 21 -5.94 -15.13 5.33
N ASN A 22 -5.88 -15.64 4.10
CA ASN A 22 -7.04 -15.88 3.25
C ASN A 22 -8.00 -14.67 3.19
N GLY A 23 -7.47 -13.47 2.93
CA GLY A 23 -8.25 -12.23 2.87
C GLY A 23 -8.82 -11.76 4.22
N LYS A 24 -8.34 -12.26 5.37
CA LYS A 24 -8.79 -11.82 6.69
C LYS A 24 -7.62 -11.35 7.54
N VAL A 25 -7.78 -10.22 8.20
CA VAL A 25 -6.78 -9.73 9.17
C VAL A 25 -6.79 -10.63 10.40
N VAL A 26 -5.68 -11.31 10.68
CA VAL A 26 -5.54 -12.24 11.82
C VAL A 26 -4.65 -11.71 12.94
N GLU A 27 -3.77 -10.75 12.64
CA GLU A 27 -2.86 -10.15 13.62
C GLU A 27 -2.61 -8.69 13.26
N VAL A 28 -2.61 -7.80 14.26
CA VAL A 28 -2.23 -6.40 14.13
C VAL A 28 -1.37 -6.01 15.33
N GLY A 29 -0.16 -5.54 15.07
CA GLY A 29 0.75 -5.05 16.08
C GLY A 29 0.47 -3.59 16.46
N ASP A 30 1.40 -3.00 17.22
CA ASP A 30 1.33 -1.58 17.56
C ASP A 30 1.94 -0.72 16.44
N PRO A 31 1.35 0.46 16.16
CA PRO A 31 1.94 1.42 15.24
C PRO A 31 3.25 1.97 15.78
N ARG A 32 4.22 2.21 14.90
CA ARG A 32 5.51 2.85 15.23
C ARG A 32 5.48 4.37 15.09
N THR A 33 4.48 4.91 14.42
CA THR A 33 4.22 6.35 14.36
C THR A 33 2.77 6.62 14.77
N GLU A 34 2.51 7.80 15.34
CA GLU A 34 1.19 8.09 15.89
C GLU A 34 0.33 8.96 14.99
N TYR A 35 0.90 9.65 13.99
CA TYR A 35 0.20 10.67 13.22
C TYR A 35 0.73 10.84 11.80
N CYS A 36 -0.17 11.17 10.86
CA CYS A 36 0.18 11.65 9.53
C CYS A 36 -0.80 12.75 9.09
N PRO A 37 -0.31 13.93 8.66
CA PRO A 37 -1.17 15.04 8.27
C PRO A 37 -2.04 14.72 7.05
N ILE A 38 -1.59 13.84 6.15
CA ILE A 38 -2.37 13.41 4.98
C ILE A 38 -3.56 12.55 5.43
N PHE A 39 -3.35 11.60 6.35
CA PHE A 39 -4.43 10.75 6.85
C PHE A 39 -5.43 11.51 7.71
N ASP A 40 -4.97 12.50 8.49
CA ASP A 40 -5.86 13.41 9.20
C ASP A 40 -6.74 14.19 8.22
N LYS A 41 -6.12 14.84 7.23
CA LYS A 41 -6.85 15.64 6.23
C LYS A 41 -7.82 14.84 5.36
N VAL A 42 -7.43 13.64 4.92
CA VAL A 42 -8.20 12.84 3.94
C VAL A 42 -9.17 11.87 4.61
N ARG A 43 -8.85 11.36 5.80
CA ARG A 43 -9.62 10.31 6.49
C ARG A 43 -10.05 10.68 7.91
N GLY A 44 -9.63 11.84 8.45
CA GLY A 44 -9.93 12.24 9.82
C GLY A 44 -9.19 11.44 10.89
N ILE A 45 -8.16 10.66 10.52
CA ILE A 45 -7.42 9.81 11.45
C ILE A 45 -6.35 10.64 12.16
N LYS A 46 -6.67 11.07 13.38
CA LYS A 46 -5.79 11.91 14.21
C LYS A 46 -4.76 11.14 15.04
N LYS A 47 -5.00 9.85 15.25
CA LYS A 47 -4.06 8.98 15.97
C LYS A 47 -4.09 7.59 15.37
N PHE A 48 -2.91 7.05 15.07
CA PHE A 48 -2.75 5.67 14.66
C PHE A 48 -2.83 4.75 15.88
N THR A 49 -3.65 3.72 15.72
CA THR A 49 -3.86 2.63 16.67
C THR A 49 -3.91 1.32 15.91
N ASN A 50 -3.71 0.20 16.61
CA ASN A 50 -3.95 -1.13 16.06
C ASN A 50 -5.35 -1.28 15.43
N LEU A 51 -6.39 -0.67 16.03
CA LEU A 51 -7.74 -0.67 15.49
C LEU A 51 -7.81 0.07 14.15
N THR A 52 -7.32 1.30 14.08
CA THR A 52 -7.34 2.07 12.81
C THR A 52 -6.52 1.41 11.71
N ALA A 53 -5.42 0.74 12.06
CA ALA A 53 -4.61 -0.02 11.11
C ALA A 53 -5.37 -1.26 10.61
N LYS A 54 -6.05 -1.98 11.50
CA LYS A 54 -6.93 -3.10 11.15
C LYS A 54 -8.01 -2.65 10.18
N GLU A 55 -8.77 -1.61 10.54
CA GLU A 55 -9.86 -1.06 9.72
C GLU A 55 -9.33 -0.58 8.36
N ASN A 56 -8.15 0.02 8.31
CA ASN A 56 -7.54 0.44 7.04
C ASN A 56 -7.23 -0.74 6.12
N VAL A 57 -6.72 -1.84 6.66
CA VAL A 57 -6.42 -3.05 5.87
C VAL A 57 -7.70 -3.78 5.47
N GLU A 58 -8.67 -3.91 6.37
CA GLU A 58 -9.97 -4.52 6.06
C GLU A 58 -10.73 -3.73 4.99
N PHE A 59 -10.69 -2.40 5.04
CA PHE A 59 -11.19 -1.53 3.98
C PHE A 59 -10.52 -1.84 2.64
N ARG A 60 -9.18 -1.96 2.60
CA ARG A 60 -8.45 -2.26 1.35
C ARG A 60 -8.74 -3.64 0.79
N ILE A 61 -8.92 -4.64 1.66
CA ILE A 61 -9.32 -5.98 1.26
C ILE A 61 -10.73 -5.93 0.65
N LYS A 62 -11.67 -5.27 1.33
CA LYS A 62 -13.07 -5.21 0.93
C LYS A 62 -13.26 -4.44 -0.38
N ASP A 63 -12.64 -3.27 -0.49
CA ASP A 63 -12.94 -2.32 -1.57
C ASP A 63 -12.01 -2.51 -2.78
N PHE A 64 -10.79 -3.03 -2.60
CA PHE A 64 -9.81 -3.21 -3.69
C PHE A 64 -9.38 -4.67 -3.88
N GLY A 65 -9.96 -5.62 -3.14
CA GLY A 65 -9.58 -7.03 -3.19
C GLY A 65 -8.12 -7.30 -2.78
N MET A 66 -7.48 -6.36 -2.08
CA MET A 66 -6.07 -6.48 -1.70
C MET A 66 -5.86 -7.77 -0.87
N PHE A 67 -4.76 -8.49 -1.10
CA PHE A 67 -4.48 -9.81 -0.48
C PHE A 67 -5.47 -10.93 -0.84
N THR A 68 -6.17 -10.79 -1.96
CA THR A 68 -7.05 -11.83 -2.51
C THR A 68 -6.84 -11.98 -4.02
N GLU A 69 -7.44 -13.00 -4.62
CA GLU A 69 -7.49 -13.18 -6.07
C GLU A 69 -8.35 -12.12 -6.80
N ASN A 70 -9.21 -11.39 -6.07
CA ASN A 70 -10.10 -10.36 -6.62
C ASN A 70 -9.46 -8.96 -6.61
N ARG A 71 -8.12 -8.88 -6.60
CA ARG A 71 -7.40 -7.62 -6.48
C ARG A 71 -7.60 -6.72 -7.70
N GLU A 72 -8.05 -5.50 -7.47
CA GLU A 72 -8.19 -4.48 -8.51
C GLU A 72 -6.83 -3.86 -8.84
N LEU A 73 -6.42 -3.94 -10.12
CA LEU A 73 -5.13 -3.43 -10.60
C LEU A 73 -5.27 -2.07 -11.28
N GLU A 74 -6.41 -1.81 -11.91
CA GLU A 74 -6.68 -0.58 -12.64
C GLU A 74 -7.56 0.30 -11.74
N MET A 75 -7.00 1.42 -11.27
CA MET A 75 -7.68 2.34 -10.35
C MET A 75 -7.59 3.76 -10.90
N GLU A 76 -8.59 4.58 -10.61
CA GLU A 76 -8.54 6.01 -10.92
C GLU A 76 -7.44 6.72 -10.09
N MET A 77 -6.88 7.80 -10.65
CA MET A 77 -5.84 8.58 -10.00
C MET A 77 -6.39 9.24 -8.72
N PHE A 78 -6.03 8.70 -7.57
CA PHE A 78 -6.47 9.23 -6.27
C PHE A 78 -5.62 10.42 -5.78
N VAL A 79 -4.31 10.40 -6.03
CA VAL A 79 -3.37 11.47 -5.67
C VAL A 79 -2.34 11.67 -6.78
N GLY A 80 -2.12 12.92 -7.21
CA GLY A 80 -1.14 13.26 -8.25
C GLY A 80 0.29 13.46 -7.74
N PHE A 81 0.65 12.89 -6.59
CA PHE A 81 1.94 13.12 -5.92
C PHE A 81 2.52 11.86 -5.27
N GLY A 82 2.54 10.74 -5.98
CA GLY A 82 3.16 9.51 -5.54
C GLY A 82 4.66 9.45 -5.79
N ALA A 83 5.25 8.32 -5.37
CA ALA A 83 6.66 8.04 -5.63
C ALA A 83 6.95 8.01 -7.15
N SER A 84 6.05 7.41 -7.94
CA SER A 84 6.16 7.33 -9.39
C SER A 84 6.19 8.70 -10.06
N GLU A 85 5.29 9.61 -9.68
CA GLU A 85 5.24 10.99 -10.19
C GLU A 85 6.48 11.79 -9.77
N THR A 86 6.97 11.55 -8.56
CA THR A 86 8.20 12.18 -8.05
C THR A 86 9.41 11.72 -8.86
N PHE A 87 9.55 10.42 -9.10
CA PHE A 87 10.64 9.86 -9.91
C PHE A 87 10.56 10.31 -11.37
N MET A 88 9.37 10.34 -11.95
CA MET A 88 9.15 10.85 -13.31
C MET A 88 9.60 12.31 -13.43
N THR A 89 9.26 13.15 -12.45
CA THR A 89 9.68 14.55 -12.42
C THR A 89 11.19 14.68 -12.32
N ALA A 90 11.83 13.91 -11.42
CA ALA A 90 13.27 13.92 -11.23
C ALA A 90 14.03 13.47 -12.49
N LEU A 91 13.55 12.43 -13.19
CA LEU A 91 14.09 11.99 -14.48
C LEU A 91 13.99 13.10 -15.54
N ARG A 92 12.81 13.72 -15.68
CA ARG A 92 12.59 14.79 -16.65
C ARG A 92 13.44 16.04 -16.39
N GLN A 93 13.78 16.30 -15.14
CA GLN A 93 14.66 17.42 -14.74
C GLN A 93 16.15 17.06 -14.78
N GLY A 94 16.52 15.82 -15.10
CA GLY A 94 17.92 15.37 -15.10
C GLY A 94 18.54 15.31 -13.71
N LEU A 95 17.72 15.19 -12.65
CA LEU A 95 18.20 15.05 -11.27
C LEU A 95 18.67 13.61 -10.97
N ILE A 96 18.12 12.64 -11.71
CA ILE A 96 18.52 11.23 -11.70
C ILE A 96 18.52 10.72 -13.14
N ASP A 97 19.39 9.76 -13.44
CA ASP A 97 19.49 9.16 -14.79
C ASP A 97 18.52 7.99 -14.99
N ALA A 98 18.15 7.30 -13.90
CA ALA A 98 17.29 6.11 -13.94
C ALA A 98 16.51 5.94 -12.63
N SER A 99 15.39 5.21 -12.68
CA SER A 99 14.65 4.77 -11.49
C SER A 99 14.36 3.26 -11.56
N VAL A 100 14.47 2.58 -10.42
CA VAL A 100 14.02 1.19 -10.26
C VAL A 100 12.77 1.22 -9.39
N THR A 101 11.61 1.07 -10.03
CA THR A 101 10.30 1.18 -9.37
C THR A 101 9.63 -0.19 -9.30
N VAL A 102 9.17 -0.57 -8.11
CA VAL A 102 8.37 -1.78 -7.93
C VAL A 102 6.92 -1.45 -8.26
N CYS A 103 6.42 -2.02 -9.36
CA CYS A 103 5.05 -1.81 -9.82
C CYS A 103 4.20 -3.04 -9.53
N GLU A 104 2.95 -2.79 -9.20
CA GLU A 104 1.95 -3.83 -9.06
C GLU A 104 1.38 -4.21 -10.42
N GLY A 105 1.17 -5.50 -10.68
CA GLY A 105 0.55 -5.98 -11.92
C GLY A 105 1.40 -5.88 -13.21
N ALA A 106 2.44 -5.05 -13.25
CA ALA A 106 3.26 -4.84 -14.44
C ALA A 106 4.36 -5.89 -14.67
N GLY A 107 4.65 -6.73 -13.67
CA GLY A 107 5.79 -7.65 -13.71
C GLY A 107 7.13 -6.91 -13.71
N THR A 108 8.09 -7.36 -14.53
CA THR A 108 9.35 -6.64 -14.75
C THR A 108 9.24 -5.83 -16.04
N VAL A 109 9.30 -4.50 -15.92
CA VAL A 109 9.26 -3.60 -17.06
C VAL A 109 10.63 -2.94 -17.22
N ILE A 110 11.20 -3.05 -18.42
CA ILE A 110 12.38 -2.29 -18.85
C ILE A 110 11.91 -1.37 -19.97
N THR A 111 12.07 -0.07 -19.78
CA THR A 111 11.64 0.96 -20.75
C THR A 111 12.73 2.02 -20.86
N ASN A 112 12.79 2.70 -21.99
CA ASN A 112 13.53 3.95 -22.13
C ASN A 112 12.71 5.12 -21.54
N ASN A 113 13.38 6.29 -21.40
CA ASN A 113 12.72 7.57 -21.18
C ASN A 113 12.08 8.11 -22.46
#